data_AF-A0A7T8KHJ4-F1
#
_entry.id   AF-A0A7T8KHJ4-F1
#
_cell.length_a   1.000
_cell.length_b   1.000
_cell.length_c   1.000
_cell.angle_alpha   90.00
_cell.angle_beta   90.00
_cell.angle_gamma   90.00
#
_symmetry.space_group_name_H-M   'P 1'
#
loop_
_entity.id
_entity.type
_entity.pdbx_description
1 polymer ?
#
loop_
_entity_poly.entity_id
_entity_poly.type
_entity_poly.pdbx_seq_one_letter_code
_entity_poly.pdbx_strand_id
1 'polypeptide(L)'
;MVSDNFNPPESWKRVTAVMMIRAGCKDMEIMKTACVARNTVKSIRSELEESNNDYERWWREKRGKRRSDSLRTPEFVEKLQKKVQEDPSKSCTKLAEELGVGNTTVRVCINEDLRYYFYKRRKGQILTEKAQENQFNKALKLHEPEHLAAQLPRLQPVRLLPMGAVERDTNRTACNTMAELKARITLCFKKLPRDQVRCACSRFRSRLKKVVEVRGLYFN
;
A
#
# COMPACT_ATOMS: atom_id res chain seq x y z
N MET A 1 6.82 60.49 -12.72
CA MET A 1 7.43 59.26 -12.19
C MET A 1 6.31 58.45 -11.57
N VAL A 2 5.89 57.37 -12.21
CA VAL A 2 4.75 56.57 -11.77
C VAL A 2 5.22 55.78 -10.54
N SER A 3 4.79 56.21 -9.35
CA SER A 3 4.88 55.37 -8.16
C SER A 3 3.78 54.32 -8.27
N ASP A 4 4.02 53.32 -9.12
CA ASP A 4 3.21 52.11 -9.12
C ASP A 4 3.45 51.43 -7.78
N ASN A 5 2.47 51.54 -6.88
CA ASN A 5 2.45 50.84 -5.61
C ASN A 5 2.23 49.35 -5.88
N PHE A 6 3.27 48.67 -6.37
CA PHE A 6 3.30 47.23 -6.51
C PHE A 6 3.20 46.61 -5.11
N ASN A 7 2.06 46.00 -4.81
CA ASN A 7 1.83 45.28 -3.56
C ASN A 7 2.00 43.78 -3.83
N PRO A 8 3.17 43.18 -3.53
CA PRO A 8 3.39 41.76 -3.76
C PRO A 8 2.41 40.91 -2.94
N PRO A 9 1.94 39.77 -3.49
CA PRO A 9 1.10 38.83 -2.74
C PRO A 9 1.84 38.34 -1.49
N GLU A 10 1.09 37.95 -0.45
CA GLU A 10 1.64 37.64 0.88
C GLU A 10 2.76 36.58 0.85
N SER A 11 2.61 35.57 -0.01
CA SER A 11 3.63 34.53 -0.25
C SER A 11 4.94 35.07 -0.83
N TRP A 12 4.93 36.21 -1.51
CA TRP A 12 6.08 36.82 -2.19
C TRP A 12 6.76 37.91 -1.35
N LYS A 13 6.08 38.51 -0.38
CA LYS A 13 6.64 39.60 0.44
C LYS A 13 7.95 39.23 1.13
N ARG A 14 7.99 38.05 1.76
CA ARG A 14 9.19 37.53 2.42
C ARG A 14 10.30 37.20 1.40
N VAL A 15 9.94 36.70 0.23
CA VAL A 15 10.86 36.39 -0.87
C VAL A 15 11.57 37.64 -1.36
N THR A 16 10.79 38.67 -1.68
CA THR A 16 11.28 39.97 -2.13
C THR A 16 12.20 40.59 -1.09
N ALA A 17 11.84 40.50 0.19
CA ALA A 17 12.69 40.98 1.28
C ALA A 17 14.04 40.25 1.35
N VAL A 18 14.06 38.92 1.27
CA VAL A 18 15.30 38.13 1.28
C VAL A 18 16.19 38.42 0.06
N MET A 19 15.60 38.54 -1.13
CA MET A 19 16.34 38.88 -2.36
C MET A 19 16.97 40.28 -2.28
N MET A 20 16.23 41.27 -1.77
CA MET A 20 16.73 42.63 -1.59
C MET A 20 17.81 42.72 -0.50
N ILE A 21 17.73 41.90 0.56
CA ILE A 21 18.80 41.78 1.57
C ILE A 21 20.06 41.21 0.91
N ARG A 22 19.93 40.16 0.08
CA ARG A 22 21.06 39.59 -0.67
C ARG A 22 21.68 40.61 -1.64
N ALA A 23 20.86 41.50 -2.20
CA ALA A 23 21.32 42.59 -3.06
C ALA A 23 21.95 43.77 -2.29
N GLY A 24 21.96 43.73 -0.95
CA GLY A 24 22.54 44.79 -0.12
C GLY A 24 21.67 46.05 0.02
N CYS A 25 20.38 45.97 -0.30
CA CYS A 25 19.47 47.11 -0.18
C CYS A 25 19.26 47.55 1.28
N LYS A 26 18.92 48.83 1.48
CA LYS A 26 18.64 49.37 2.81
C LYS A 26 17.27 48.93 3.32
N ASP A 27 17.12 48.78 4.63
CA ASP A 27 15.85 48.34 5.24
C ASP A 27 14.64 49.21 4.85
N MET A 28 14.85 50.52 4.64
CA MET A 28 13.80 51.45 4.22
C MET A 28 13.32 51.20 2.79
N GLU A 29 14.23 50.78 1.89
CA GLU A 29 13.89 50.44 0.51
C GLU A 29 13.13 49.12 0.49
N ILE A 30 13.63 48.12 1.22
CA ILE A 30 13.00 46.80 1.38
C ILE A 30 11.58 46.94 1.92
N MET A 31 11.39 47.74 2.97
CA MET A 31 10.08 48.00 3.57
C MET A 31 9.07 48.52 2.54
N LYS A 32 9.49 49.45 1.68
CA LYS A 32 8.63 50.07 0.67
C LYS A 32 8.33 49.11 -0.48
N THR A 33 9.34 48.42 -1.01
CA THR A 33 9.20 47.53 -2.17
C THR A 33 8.54 46.19 -1.85
N ALA A 34 8.77 45.65 -0.65
CA ALA A 34 8.17 44.38 -0.22
C ALA A 34 6.87 44.57 0.59
N CYS A 35 6.47 45.82 0.85
CA CYS A 35 5.28 46.17 1.64
C CYS A 35 5.17 45.41 2.97
N VAL A 36 6.28 45.32 3.71
CA VAL A 36 6.39 44.67 5.03
C VAL A 36 6.81 45.67 6.09
N ALA A 37 6.47 45.43 7.36
CA ALA A 37 6.92 46.29 8.45
C ALA A 37 8.45 46.24 8.61
N ARG A 38 9.04 47.36 9.05
CA ARG A 38 10.50 47.46 9.31
C ARG A 38 10.98 46.39 10.31
N ASN A 39 10.18 46.06 11.31
CA ASN A 39 10.50 45.01 12.29
C ASN A 39 10.60 43.62 11.65
N THR A 40 9.77 43.36 10.64
CA THR A 40 9.81 42.11 9.87
C THR A 40 11.10 42.00 9.08
N VAL A 41 11.56 43.09 8.44
CA VAL A 41 12.85 43.13 7.72
C VAL A 41 14.02 42.86 8.66
N LYS A 42 14.04 43.51 9.84
CA LYS A 42 15.05 43.27 10.87
C LYS A 42 15.06 41.83 11.38
N SER A 43 13.89 41.26 11.63
CA SER A 43 13.75 39.86 12.04
C SER A 43 14.27 38.90 10.95
N ILE A 44 13.95 39.14 9.68
CA ILE A 44 14.46 38.34 8.56
C ILE A 44 15.99 38.44 8.47
N ARG A 45 16.58 39.63 8.66
CA ARG A 45 18.03 39.83 8.66
C ARG A 45 18.71 39.06 9.80
N SER A 46 18.17 39.16 11.02
CA SER A 46 18.66 38.40 12.18
C SER A 46 18.58 36.88 11.94
N GLU A 47 17.47 36.39 11.39
CA GLU A 47 17.31 34.97 11.05
C GLU A 47 18.30 34.50 9.96
N LEU A 48 18.62 35.36 8.98
CA LEU A 48 19.61 35.06 7.95
C LEU A 48 21.03 35.00 8.53
N GLU A 49 21.40 35.94 9.40
CA GLU A 49 22.67 35.96 10.12
C GLU A 49 22.85 34.70 10.98
N GLU A 50 21.82 34.30 11.74
CA GLU A 50 21.81 33.05 12.52
C GLU A 50 21.96 31.79 11.64
N SER A 51 21.48 31.85 10.39
CA SER A 51 21.59 30.76 9.41
C SER A 51 22.86 30.81 8.57
N ASN A 52 23.82 31.66 8.93
CA ASN A 52 25.05 31.89 8.16
C ASN A 52 24.77 32.26 6.69
N ASN A 53 23.75 33.10 6.46
CA ASN A 53 23.31 33.54 5.13
C ASN A 53 22.91 32.40 4.17
N ASP A 54 22.30 31.33 4.69
CA ASP A 54 21.69 30.29 3.85
C ASP A 54 20.39 30.81 3.21
N TYR A 55 20.56 31.44 2.05
CA TYR A 55 19.47 31.92 1.20
C TYR A 55 18.71 30.81 0.46
N GLU A 56 18.97 29.52 0.69
CA GLU A 56 18.15 28.42 0.16
C GLU A 56 17.23 27.85 1.25
N ARG A 57 17.60 28.01 2.53
CA ARG A 57 16.79 27.63 3.68
C ARG A 57 15.42 28.31 3.71
N TRP A 58 15.27 29.53 3.18
CA TRP A 58 14.02 30.28 3.30
C TRP A 58 12.88 29.71 2.45
N TRP A 59 13.19 29.03 1.33
CA TRP A 59 12.19 28.30 0.54
C TRP A 59 11.60 27.11 1.30
N ARG A 60 12.35 26.59 2.28
CA ARG A 60 11.84 25.56 3.20
C ARG A 60 10.98 26.28 4.25
N GLU A 61 9.69 26.38 3.94
CA GLU A 61 8.67 26.86 4.87
C GLU A 61 8.94 26.27 6.27
N LYS A 62 9.02 27.15 7.29
CA LYS A 62 9.20 26.73 8.68
C LYS A 62 7.99 25.87 9.06
N ARG A 63 8.13 24.56 8.99
CA ARG A 63 7.09 23.65 9.46
C ARG A 63 6.85 23.95 10.93
N GLY A 64 5.58 24.15 11.29
CA GLY A 64 5.18 24.29 12.68
C GLY A 64 5.75 23.14 13.50
N LYS A 65 6.37 23.46 14.65
CA LYS A 65 6.84 22.41 15.56
C LYS A 65 5.63 21.59 15.99
N ARG A 66 5.80 20.26 16.02
CA ARG A 66 4.79 19.39 16.63
C ARG A 66 4.63 19.80 18.10
N ARG A 67 3.39 19.71 18.60
CA ARG A 67 3.13 19.99 20.01
C ARG A 67 3.88 18.99 20.89
N SER A 68 4.37 19.45 22.04
CA SER A 68 5.15 18.64 22.98
C SER A 68 4.34 17.54 23.66
N ASP A 69 3.02 17.70 23.74
CA ASP A 69 2.06 16.73 24.30
C ASP A 69 1.69 15.60 23.32
N SER A 70 2.33 15.52 22.15
CA SER A 70 2.01 14.51 21.16
C SER A 70 2.44 13.11 21.61
N LEU A 71 1.45 12.25 21.85
CA LEU A 71 1.67 10.82 22.15
C LEU A 71 2.27 10.03 20.96
N ARG A 72 2.33 10.62 19.76
CA ARG A 72 2.90 10.03 18.53
C ARG A 72 4.42 10.26 18.48
N THR A 73 5.11 9.73 19.48
CA THR A 73 6.58 9.71 19.54
C THR A 73 7.14 8.54 18.70
N PRO A 74 8.39 8.62 18.22
CA PRO A 74 9.01 7.51 17.48
C PRO A 74 9.08 6.23 18.31
N GLU A 75 9.39 6.34 19.61
CA GLU A 75 9.40 5.21 20.55
C GLU A 75 8.03 4.52 20.67
N PHE A 76 6.94 5.31 20.69
CA PHE A 76 5.59 4.77 20.69
C PHE A 76 5.29 4.00 19.41
N VAL A 77 5.70 4.52 18.25
CA VAL A 77 5.51 3.87 16.95
C VAL A 77 6.26 2.53 16.90
N GLU A 78 7.49 2.47 17.40
CA GLU A 78 8.26 1.21 17.50
C GLU A 78 7.59 0.20 18.43
N LYS A 79 7.10 0.66 19.59
CA LYS A 79 6.37 -0.19 20.54
C LYS A 79 5.10 -0.77 19.91
N LEU A 80 4.34 0.06 19.18
CA LEU A 80 3.16 -0.36 18.44
C LEU A 80 3.52 -1.35 17.33
N GLN A 81 4.62 -1.11 16.61
CA GLN A 81 5.09 -2.00 15.56
C GLN A 81 5.42 -3.39 16.09
N LYS A 82 6.10 -3.49 17.24
CA LYS A 82 6.39 -4.77 17.91
C LYS A 82 5.11 -5.53 18.23
N LYS A 83 4.12 -4.88 18.82
CA LYS A 83 2.82 -5.51 19.14
C LYS A 83 2.06 -6.00 17.90
N VAL A 84 2.12 -5.26 16.80
CA VAL A 84 1.51 -5.67 15.53
C VAL A 84 2.24 -6.86 14.92
N GLN A 85 3.56 -6.94 15.07
CA GLN A 85 4.35 -8.08 14.59
C GLN A 85 4.13 -9.34 15.43
N GLU A 86 3.96 -9.20 16.75
CA GLU A 86 3.61 -10.30 17.65
C GLU A 86 2.27 -10.94 17.29
N ASP A 87 1.23 -10.14 17.10
CA ASP A 87 -0.07 -10.63 16.64
C ASP A 87 -0.72 -9.64 15.65
N PRO A 88 -0.60 -9.89 14.33
CA PRO A 88 -1.20 -9.03 13.32
C PRO A 88 -2.72 -9.20 13.22
N SER A 89 -3.33 -10.04 14.06
CA SER A 89 -4.79 -10.27 14.11
C SER A 89 -5.51 -9.30 15.04
N LYS A 90 -4.77 -8.60 15.92
CA LYS A 90 -5.37 -7.70 16.91
C LYS A 90 -6.05 -6.52 16.23
N SER A 91 -7.19 -6.13 16.77
CA SER A 91 -7.89 -4.91 16.34
C SER A 91 -7.19 -3.67 16.90
N CYS A 92 -7.34 -2.53 16.22
CA CYS A 92 -6.82 -1.25 16.72
C CYS A 92 -7.36 -0.91 18.11
N THR A 93 -8.61 -1.27 18.41
CA THR A 93 -9.22 -1.06 19.73
C THR A 93 -8.48 -1.81 20.82
N LYS A 94 -8.15 -3.09 20.61
CA LYS A 94 -7.38 -3.86 21.59
C LYS A 94 -5.96 -3.34 21.74
N LEU A 95 -5.32 -2.96 20.63
CA LEU A 95 -3.99 -2.34 20.67
C LEU A 95 -4.01 -1.02 21.44
N ALA A 96 -5.08 -0.23 21.29
CA ALA A 96 -5.29 1.01 22.01
C ALA A 96 -5.48 0.81 23.51
N GLU A 97 -6.32 -0.15 23.92
CA GLU A 97 -6.51 -0.54 25.32
C GLU A 97 -5.19 -1.01 25.96
N GLU A 98 -4.46 -1.90 25.28
CA GLU A 98 -3.18 -2.43 25.76
C GLU A 98 -2.06 -1.38 25.85
N LEU A 99 -2.17 -0.27 25.10
CA LEU A 99 -1.19 0.82 25.08
C LEU A 99 -1.67 2.05 25.87
N GLY A 100 -2.90 2.04 26.40
CA GLY A 100 -3.49 3.15 27.14
C GLY A 100 -3.71 4.42 26.31
N VAL A 101 -3.92 4.28 24.99
CA VAL A 101 -4.08 5.41 24.05
C VAL A 101 -5.44 5.36 23.35
N GLY A 102 -5.85 6.49 22.75
CA GLY A 102 -7.05 6.51 21.92
C GLY A 102 -6.89 5.68 20.63
N ASN A 103 -7.97 5.01 20.21
CA ASN A 103 -8.02 4.23 18.96
C ASN A 103 -7.61 5.05 17.72
N THR A 104 -8.00 6.32 17.65
CA THR A 104 -7.65 7.22 16.55
C THR A 104 -6.14 7.37 16.42
N THR A 105 -5.42 7.52 17.53
CA THR A 105 -3.96 7.63 17.55
C THR A 105 -3.31 6.37 16.98
N VAL A 106 -3.73 5.19 17.45
CA VAL A 106 -3.22 3.90 16.94
C VAL A 106 -3.49 3.78 15.44
N ARG A 107 -4.70 4.11 14.98
CA ARG A 107 -5.09 4.01 13.58
C ARG A 107 -4.27 4.94 12.68
N VAL A 108 -4.05 6.17 13.12
CA VAL A 108 -3.20 7.14 12.41
C VAL A 108 -1.76 6.63 12.35
N CYS A 109 -1.19 6.13 13.45
CA CYS A 109 0.17 5.58 13.45
C CYS A 109 0.30 4.37 12.52
N ILE A 110 -0.66 3.45 12.53
CA ILE A 110 -0.66 2.26 11.66
C ILE A 110 -0.71 2.67 10.18
N ASN A 111 -1.59 3.61 9.81
CA ASN A 111 -1.81 3.97 8.41
C ASN A 111 -0.76 4.95 7.85
N GLU A 112 -0.34 5.94 8.64
CA GLU A 112 0.54 7.01 8.15
C GLU A 112 2.02 6.75 8.44
N ASP A 113 2.36 6.32 9.66
CA ASP A 113 3.76 6.07 10.05
C ASP A 113 4.21 4.70 9.57
N LEU A 114 3.50 3.65 9.96
CA LEU A 114 3.86 2.26 9.64
C LEU A 114 3.40 1.85 8.23
N ARG A 115 2.41 2.54 7.66
CA ARG A 115 1.82 2.26 6.34
C ARG A 115 1.32 0.82 6.19
N TYR A 116 0.81 0.25 7.28
CA TYR A 116 0.19 -1.06 7.26
C TYR A 116 -1.27 -0.97 6.84
N TYR A 117 -1.73 -2.01 6.13
CA TYR A 117 -3.11 -2.14 5.70
C TYR A 117 -3.75 -3.39 6.33
N PHE A 118 -4.99 -3.22 6.79
CA PHE A 118 -5.80 -4.33 7.29
C PHE A 118 -6.33 -5.14 6.11
N TYR A 119 -5.67 -6.25 5.80
CA TYR A 119 -6.15 -7.17 4.78
C TYR A 119 -7.18 -8.15 5.37
N LYS A 120 -8.23 -8.42 4.59
CA LYS A 120 -9.18 -9.49 4.91
C LYS A 120 -8.47 -10.84 4.76
N ARG A 121 -8.32 -11.58 5.88
CA ARG A 121 -7.74 -12.93 5.84
C ARG A 121 -8.63 -13.87 5.04
N ARG A 122 -8.03 -14.72 4.22
CA ARG A 122 -8.75 -15.78 3.51
C ARG A 122 -9.10 -16.89 4.51
N LYS A 123 -10.36 -17.31 4.51
CA LYS A 123 -10.80 -18.47 5.29
C LYS A 123 -10.44 -19.73 4.51
N GLY A 124 -9.59 -20.58 5.09
CA GLY A 124 -9.33 -21.93 4.61
C GLY A 124 -9.96 -22.96 5.53
N GLN A 125 -10.18 -24.18 5.02
CA GLN A 125 -10.54 -25.31 5.87
C GLN A 125 -9.34 -25.67 6.76
N ILE A 126 -9.53 -25.94 8.04
CA ILE A 126 -8.45 -26.46 8.89
C ILE A 126 -8.15 -27.90 8.44
N LEU A 127 -6.94 -28.17 7.95
CA LEU A 127 -6.53 -29.51 7.51
C LEU A 127 -6.09 -30.34 8.71
N THR A 128 -6.72 -31.50 8.90
CA THR A 128 -6.24 -32.53 9.81
C THR A 128 -4.92 -33.10 9.31
N GLU A 129 -4.08 -33.64 10.19
CA GLU A 129 -2.79 -34.25 9.83
C GLU A 129 -2.94 -35.29 8.73
N LYS A 130 -3.94 -36.17 8.84
CA LYS A 130 -4.29 -37.16 7.80
C LYS A 130 -4.62 -36.50 6.45
N ALA A 131 -5.31 -35.36 6.45
CA ALA A 131 -5.63 -34.65 5.22
C ALA A 131 -4.38 -34.03 4.58
N GLN A 132 -3.44 -33.53 5.40
CA GLN A 132 -2.14 -33.03 4.93
C GLN A 132 -1.31 -34.14 4.30
N GLU A 133 -1.19 -35.29 4.96
CA GLU A 133 -0.48 -36.47 4.44
C GLU A 133 -1.10 -36.98 3.14
N ASN A 134 -2.43 -37.09 3.08
CA ASN A 134 -3.13 -37.47 1.86
C ASN A 134 -2.89 -36.49 0.72
N GLN A 135 -2.88 -35.18 1.02
CA GLN A 135 -2.60 -34.14 0.05
C GLN A 135 -1.15 -34.20 -0.45
N PHE A 136 -0.19 -34.41 0.46
CA PHE A 136 1.22 -34.57 0.13
C PHE A 136 1.48 -35.82 -0.71
N ASN A 137 0.98 -36.97 -0.29
CA ASN A 137 1.10 -38.24 -1.02
C ASN A 137 0.48 -38.15 -2.41
N LYS A 138 -0.67 -37.46 -2.53
CA LYS A 138 -1.30 -37.21 -3.83
C LYS A 138 -0.46 -36.28 -4.69
N ALA A 139 0.13 -35.24 -4.12
CA ALA A 139 0.99 -34.31 -4.85
C ALA A 139 2.28 -34.98 -5.34
N LEU A 140 2.93 -35.81 -4.51
CA LEU A 140 4.09 -36.61 -4.90
C LEU A 140 3.77 -37.58 -6.03
N LYS A 141 2.68 -38.34 -5.90
CA LYS A 141 2.22 -39.26 -6.95
C LYS A 141 1.95 -38.55 -8.27
N LEU A 142 1.51 -37.30 -8.25
CA LEU A 142 1.23 -36.50 -9.45
C LEU A 142 2.44 -35.71 -9.97
N HIS A 143 3.48 -35.57 -9.15
CA HIS A 143 4.74 -34.96 -9.56
C HIS A 143 5.55 -35.92 -10.43
N GLU A 144 5.47 -37.24 -10.16
CA GLU A 144 6.14 -38.26 -10.96
C GLU A 144 5.57 -38.33 -12.39
N PRO A 145 6.40 -38.21 -13.43
CA PRO A 145 5.95 -38.07 -14.82
C PRO A 145 5.21 -39.30 -15.34
N GLU A 146 5.59 -40.50 -14.88
CA GLU A 146 4.99 -41.78 -15.27
C GLU A 146 3.52 -41.91 -14.80
N HIS A 147 3.26 -41.50 -13.56
CA HIS A 147 1.92 -41.54 -12.97
C HIS A 147 1.01 -40.44 -13.51
N LEU A 148 1.57 -39.27 -13.82
CA LEU A 148 0.84 -38.19 -14.48
C LEU A 148 0.35 -38.68 -15.86
N ALA A 149 1.20 -39.32 -16.65
CA ALA A 149 0.83 -39.86 -17.97
C ALA A 149 -0.30 -40.90 -17.90
N ALA A 150 -0.25 -41.80 -16.90
CA ALA A 150 -1.28 -42.82 -16.69
C ALA A 150 -2.62 -42.25 -16.21
N GLN A 151 -2.61 -41.14 -15.45
CA GLN A 151 -3.82 -40.51 -14.92
C GLN A 151 -4.37 -39.37 -15.78
N LEU A 152 -3.64 -38.88 -16.80
CA LEU A 152 -4.08 -37.79 -17.69
C LEU A 152 -5.47 -38.00 -18.34
N PRO A 153 -5.93 -39.23 -18.67
CA PRO A 153 -7.32 -39.43 -19.10
C PRO A 153 -8.36 -39.15 -18.00
N ARG A 154 -7.98 -39.25 -16.72
CA ARG A 154 -8.87 -39.16 -15.54
C ARG A 154 -8.70 -37.88 -14.72
N LEU A 155 -7.51 -37.29 -14.70
CA LEU A 155 -7.20 -36.00 -14.07
C LEU A 155 -7.01 -34.96 -15.16
N GLN A 156 -8.14 -34.54 -15.75
CA GLN A 156 -8.11 -33.47 -16.73
C GLN A 156 -7.62 -32.16 -16.06
N PRO A 157 -6.49 -31.57 -16.50
CA PRO A 157 -6.04 -30.24 -16.04
C PRO A 157 -7.11 -29.15 -16.23
N VAL A 158 -8.10 -29.44 -17.08
CA VAL A 158 -9.31 -28.66 -17.35
C VAL A 158 -10.16 -28.41 -16.09
N ARG A 159 -10.14 -29.30 -15.10
CA ARG A 159 -11.05 -29.22 -13.92
C ARG A 159 -10.73 -28.13 -12.91
N LEU A 160 -9.48 -27.66 -12.81
CA LEU A 160 -9.06 -26.82 -11.67
C LEU A 160 -8.82 -25.35 -12.01
N LEU A 161 -8.62 -24.98 -13.27
CA LEU A 161 -8.27 -23.60 -13.64
C LEU A 161 -9.15 -23.01 -14.76
N PRO A 162 -9.42 -23.72 -15.88
CA PRO A 162 -10.41 -23.26 -16.86
C PRO A 162 -11.81 -23.13 -16.26
N MET A 163 -12.21 -24.06 -15.38
CA MET A 163 -13.54 -24.03 -14.75
C MET A 163 -13.79 -22.77 -13.93
N GLY A 164 -12.83 -22.24 -13.19
CA GLY A 164 -13.02 -20.99 -12.43
C GLY A 164 -13.13 -19.74 -13.31
N ALA A 165 -12.64 -19.79 -14.56
CA ALA A 165 -12.88 -18.73 -15.55
C ALA A 165 -14.25 -18.90 -16.21
N VAL A 166 -14.56 -20.13 -16.65
CA VAL A 166 -15.85 -20.48 -17.24
C VAL A 166 -17.00 -20.21 -16.27
N GLU A 167 -16.87 -20.60 -15.00
CA GLU A 167 -17.88 -20.40 -13.96
C GLU A 167 -18.18 -18.92 -13.72
N ARG A 168 -17.14 -18.07 -13.68
CA ARG A 168 -17.33 -16.61 -13.53
C ARG A 168 -18.08 -16.01 -14.71
N ASP A 169 -17.77 -16.46 -15.93
CA ASP A 169 -18.41 -15.96 -17.14
C ASP A 169 -19.84 -16.51 -17.30
N THR A 170 -20.07 -17.78 -16.98
CA THR A 170 -21.38 -18.41 -17.07
C THR A 170 -22.33 -17.92 -15.99
N ASN A 171 -21.84 -17.68 -14.77
CA ASN A 171 -22.64 -17.23 -13.63
C ASN A 171 -22.81 -15.71 -13.57
N ARG A 172 -22.22 -14.95 -14.51
CA ARG A 172 -22.39 -13.49 -14.59
C ARG A 172 -23.84 -13.07 -14.84
N THR A 173 -24.62 -13.94 -15.48
CA THR A 173 -26.05 -13.75 -15.74
C THR A 173 -26.79 -15.06 -15.54
N ALA A 174 -28.01 -15.00 -15.01
CA ALA A 174 -28.83 -16.20 -14.82
C ALA A 174 -29.12 -16.88 -16.17
N CYS A 175 -29.21 -18.21 -16.17
CA CYS A 175 -29.71 -19.00 -17.30
C CYS A 175 -31.05 -19.60 -16.85
N ASN A 176 -32.11 -19.39 -17.62
CA ASN A 176 -33.45 -19.85 -17.25
C ASN A 176 -33.72 -21.29 -17.73
N THR A 177 -32.87 -21.81 -18.62
CA THR A 177 -33.00 -23.17 -19.16
C THR A 177 -31.66 -23.91 -19.20
N MET A 178 -31.71 -25.24 -19.10
CA MET A 178 -30.52 -26.10 -19.19
C MET A 178 -29.83 -25.98 -20.56
N ALA A 179 -30.59 -25.80 -21.64
CA ALA A 179 -30.05 -25.67 -22.99
C ALA A 179 -29.20 -24.40 -23.14
N GLU A 180 -29.69 -23.28 -22.59
CA GLU A 180 -28.97 -22.00 -22.57
C GLU A 180 -27.65 -22.11 -21.79
N LEU A 181 -27.69 -22.74 -20.61
CA LEU A 181 -26.50 -22.97 -19.81
C LEU A 181 -25.46 -23.81 -20.56
N LYS A 182 -25.88 -24.92 -21.18
CA LYS A 182 -24.98 -25.77 -21.99
C LYS A 182 -24.35 -24.99 -23.13
N ALA A 183 -25.16 -24.24 -23.90
CA ALA A 183 -24.67 -23.43 -25.01
C ALA A 183 -23.64 -22.39 -24.56
N ARG A 184 -23.90 -21.74 -23.42
CA ARG A 184 -23.01 -20.72 -22.85
C ARG A 184 -21.68 -21.31 -22.38
N ILE A 185 -21.71 -22.46 -21.70
CA ILE A 185 -20.49 -23.19 -21.31
C ILE A 185 -19.67 -23.54 -22.56
N THR A 186 -20.30 -24.12 -23.59
CA THR A 186 -19.61 -24.48 -24.84
C THR A 186 -18.99 -23.26 -25.51
N LEU A 187 -19.69 -22.12 -25.51
CA LEU A 187 -19.19 -20.86 -26.07
C LEU A 187 -17.99 -20.30 -25.28
N CYS A 188 -18.03 -20.34 -23.94
CA CYS A 188 -16.90 -19.95 -23.10
C CYS A 188 -15.66 -20.82 -23.39
N PHE A 189 -15.83 -22.14 -23.53
CA PHE A 189 -14.74 -23.04 -23.92
C PHE A 189 -14.18 -22.76 -25.31
N LYS A 190 -15.02 -22.38 -26.28
CA LYS A 190 -14.55 -22.00 -27.61
C LYS A 190 -13.78 -20.67 -27.63
N LYS A 191 -14.14 -19.74 -26.75
CA LYS A 191 -13.50 -18.42 -26.64
C LYS A 191 -12.21 -18.42 -25.80
N LEU A 192 -11.92 -19.50 -25.07
CA LEU A 192 -10.74 -19.58 -24.21
C LEU A 192 -9.44 -19.59 -25.05
N PRO A 193 -8.54 -18.60 -24.88
CA PRO A 193 -7.30 -18.55 -25.62
C PRO A 193 -6.38 -19.71 -25.22
N ARG A 194 -5.72 -20.30 -26.22
CA ARG A 194 -4.81 -21.45 -26.02
C ARG A 194 -3.67 -21.13 -25.04
N ASP A 195 -3.19 -19.88 -25.04
CA ASP A 195 -2.13 -19.44 -24.12
C ASP A 195 -2.58 -19.45 -22.66
N GLN A 196 -3.84 -19.12 -22.38
CA GLN A 196 -4.39 -19.17 -21.02
C GLN A 196 -4.49 -20.62 -20.54
N VAL A 197 -4.84 -21.57 -21.42
CA VAL A 197 -4.85 -23.00 -21.11
C VAL A 197 -3.42 -23.50 -20.86
N ARG A 198 -2.45 -23.10 -21.69
CA ARG A 198 -1.03 -23.44 -21.50
C ARG A 198 -0.49 -22.90 -20.16
N CYS A 199 -0.81 -21.64 -19.85
CA CYS A 199 -0.45 -21.00 -18.58
C CYS A 199 -1.08 -21.72 -17.37
N ALA A 200 -2.34 -22.13 -17.48
CA ALA A 200 -3.02 -22.89 -16.45
C ALA A 200 -2.35 -24.26 -16.19
N CYS A 201 -2.02 -25.01 -17.25
CA CYS A 201 -1.31 -26.28 -17.14
C CYS A 201 0.09 -26.12 -16.51
N SER A 202 0.82 -25.07 -16.89
CA SER A 202 2.12 -24.73 -16.28
C SER A 202 1.97 -24.41 -14.78
N ARG A 203 1.00 -23.56 -14.42
CA ARG A 203 0.69 -23.21 -13.03
C ARG A 203 0.33 -24.43 -12.18
N PHE A 204 -0.37 -25.42 -12.73
CA PHE A 204 -0.68 -26.65 -12.00
C PHE A 204 0.59 -27.40 -11.56
N ARG A 205 1.58 -27.53 -12.45
CA ARG A 205 2.88 -28.15 -12.10
C ARG A 205 3.63 -27.34 -11.05
N SER A 206 3.72 -26.03 -11.20
CA SER A 206 4.33 -25.14 -10.20
C SER A 206 3.63 -25.23 -8.85
N ARG A 207 2.30 -25.37 -8.86
CA ARG A 207 1.47 -25.50 -7.67
C ARG A 207 1.70 -26.83 -6.96
N LEU A 208 1.84 -27.93 -7.69
CA LEU A 208 2.20 -29.24 -7.12
C LEU A 208 3.57 -29.20 -6.44
N LYS A 209 4.58 -28.57 -7.06
CA LYS A 209 5.89 -28.38 -6.44
C LYS A 209 5.79 -27.64 -5.10
N LYS A 210 5.06 -26.53 -5.08
CA LYS A 210 4.80 -25.79 -3.83
C LYS A 210 4.10 -26.64 -2.77
N VAL A 211 3.10 -27.45 -3.14
CA VAL A 211 2.42 -28.37 -2.20
C VAL A 211 3.42 -29.35 -1.57
N VAL A 212 4.35 -29.86 -2.36
CA VAL A 212 5.41 -30.77 -1.88
C VAL A 212 6.37 -30.03 -0.95
N GLU A 213 6.81 -28.82 -1.31
CA GLU A 213 7.68 -27.97 -0.48
C GLU A 213 7.06 -27.67 0.90
N VAL A 214 5.76 -27.36 0.94
CA VAL A 214 5.04 -27.08 2.21
C VAL A 214 4.43 -28.33 2.86
N ARG A 215 4.83 -29.54 2.41
CA ARG A 215 4.37 -30.83 2.95
C ARG A 215 2.84 -30.99 3.06
N GLY A 216 2.10 -30.50 2.07
CA GLY A 216 0.64 -30.62 2.04
C GLY A 216 -0.14 -29.50 2.74
N LEU A 217 0.55 -28.52 3.34
CA LEU A 217 -0.10 -27.33 3.91
C LEU A 217 -0.64 -26.38 2.84
N TYR A 218 -1.49 -25.43 3.25
CA TYR A 218 -1.89 -24.33 2.38
C TYR A 218 -0.74 -23.36 2.16
N PHE A 219 -0.72 -22.78 0.97
CA PHE A 219 0.24 -21.76 0.55
C PHE A 219 -0.47 -20.72 -0.31
N ASN A 220 0.14 -19.54 -0.38
CA ASN A 220 -0.30 -18.45 -1.25
C ASN A 220 0.43 -18.45 -2.59
#